data_AF-A0A3B9ZLW7-F1
#
_entry.id   AF-A0A3B9ZLW7-F1
#
_cell.length_a   1.000
_cell.length_b   1.000
_cell.length_c   1.000
_cell.angle_alpha   90.00
_cell.angle_beta   90.00
_cell.angle_gamma   90.00
#
_symmetry.space_group_name_H-M   'P 1'
#
loop_
_entity.id
_entity.type
_entity.pdbx_description
1 polymer ?
#
loop_
_entity_poly.entity_id
_entity_poly.type
_entity_poly.pdbx_seq_one_letter_code
_entity_poly.pdbx_strand_id
1 'polypeptide(L)'
;LKGLIATTSVWKKTSVAPQAIVKIIQAYSKIQPNLLKHEAGFPDAKALLMLVKQGLPKYGMLGVGEGKNSEGSEWIVKVLEEKDERPLWISVWGGSNTLAQALYEIRHTKTDAEAKQLIAKLRVY
;
A
#
# COMPACT_ATOMS: atom_id res chain seq x y z
N LEU A 1 1.86 1.74 10.84
CA LEU A 1 1.35 1.88 9.46
C LEU A 1 2.53 1.84 8.49
N LYS A 2 2.43 1.12 7.36
CA LYS A 2 3.52 0.96 6.40
C LYS A 2 3.24 1.55 5.00
N GLY A 3 1.99 1.89 4.68
CA GLY A 3 1.62 2.46 3.39
C GLY A 3 0.15 2.86 3.33
N LEU A 4 -0.17 3.85 2.50
CA LEU A 4 -1.51 4.29 2.17
C LEU A 4 -1.62 4.37 0.64
N ILE A 5 -2.16 3.32 0.02
CA ILE A 5 -2.05 3.13 -1.43
C ILE A 5 -3.40 3.37 -2.10
N ALA A 6 -3.48 4.41 -2.93
CA ALA A 6 -4.66 4.67 -3.74
C ALA A 6 -4.75 3.67 -4.91
N THR A 7 -5.89 2.99 -5.06
CA THR A 7 -6.11 1.99 -6.10
C THR A 7 -7.49 2.13 -6.76
N THR A 8 -7.76 1.33 -7.78
CA THR A 8 -9.05 1.21 -8.46
C THR A 8 -9.98 0.25 -7.71
N SER A 9 -11.24 0.16 -8.14
CA SER A 9 -12.21 -0.84 -7.67
C SER A 9 -13.25 -1.12 -8.74
N VAL A 10 -14.19 -2.04 -8.48
CA VAL A 10 -15.40 -2.21 -9.32
C VAL A 10 -16.20 -0.93 -9.49
N TRP A 11 -16.16 -0.02 -8.50
CA TRP A 11 -16.90 1.24 -8.47
C TRP A 11 -16.09 2.42 -9.04
N LYS A 12 -14.76 2.29 -9.14
CA LYS A 12 -13.86 3.30 -9.73
C LYS A 12 -12.76 2.61 -10.54
N LYS A 13 -13.08 2.27 -11.78
CA LYS A 13 -12.29 1.33 -12.60
C LYS A 13 -11.05 1.93 -13.29
N THR A 14 -11.10 3.22 -13.61
CA THR A 14 -10.18 3.85 -14.58
C THR A 14 -9.35 5.00 -14.01
N SER A 15 -9.38 5.21 -12.69
CA SER A 15 -8.63 6.29 -12.04
C SER A 15 -8.36 5.96 -10.57
N VAL A 16 -7.26 6.50 -10.05
CA VAL A 16 -6.89 6.46 -8.63
C VAL A 16 -7.03 7.87 -8.01
N ALA A 17 -7.03 7.97 -6.68
CA ALA A 17 -7.24 9.25 -5.98
C ALA A 17 -6.30 9.46 -4.77
N PRO A 18 -4.96 9.44 -4.94
CA PRO A 18 -4.02 9.72 -3.84
C PRO A 18 -4.22 11.10 -3.20
N GLN A 19 -4.68 12.10 -3.96
CA GLN A 19 -5.02 13.44 -3.46
C GLN A 19 -6.12 13.42 -2.40
N ALA A 20 -7.04 12.46 -2.43
CA ALA A 20 -8.06 12.31 -1.39
C ALA A 20 -7.43 11.88 -0.06
N ILE A 21 -6.45 10.97 -0.11
CA ILE A 21 -5.67 10.55 1.07
C ILE A 21 -4.88 11.74 1.61
N VAL A 22 -4.18 12.47 0.75
CA VAL A 22 -3.42 13.68 1.12
C VAL A 22 -4.32 14.72 1.80
N LYS A 23 -5.50 15.00 1.24
CA LYS A 23 -6.47 15.95 1.83
C LYS A 23 -6.88 15.53 3.24
N ILE A 24 -7.10 14.24 3.48
CA ILE A 24 -7.44 13.72 4.81
C ILE A 24 -6.25 13.87 5.77
N ILE A 25 -5.02 13.55 5.35
CA ILE A 25 -3.82 13.73 6.17
C ILE A 25 -3.60 15.20 6.53
N GLN A 26 -3.86 16.12 5.60
CA GLN A 26 -3.80 17.57 5.87
C GLN A 26 -4.88 18.05 6.84
N ALA A 27 -6.05 17.41 6.87
CA ALA A 27 -7.04 17.68 7.91
C ALA A 27 -6.59 17.11 9.26
N TYR A 28 -6.06 15.89 9.27
CA TYR A 28 -5.46 15.25 10.44
C TYR A 28 -4.36 16.10 11.07
N SER A 29 -3.47 16.71 10.26
CA SER A 29 -2.36 17.52 10.78
C SER A 29 -2.82 18.71 11.63
N LYS A 30 -4.01 19.26 11.34
CA LYS A 30 -4.60 20.37 12.11
C LYS A 30 -5.08 19.94 13.49
N ILE A 31 -5.45 18.67 13.66
CA ILE A 31 -5.98 18.13 14.92
C ILE A 31 -4.96 17.28 15.69
N GLN A 32 -3.89 16.81 15.05
CA GLN A 32 -2.87 15.98 15.68
C GLN A 32 -2.32 16.57 17.00
N PRO A 33 -2.03 17.89 17.11
CA PRO A 33 -1.56 18.45 18.38
C PRO A 33 -2.55 18.28 19.53
N ASN A 34 -3.86 18.24 19.24
CA ASN A 34 -4.86 17.95 20.26
C ASN A 34 -4.95 16.45 20.54
N LEU A 35 -4.87 15.59 19.52
CA LEU A 35 -4.85 14.12 19.71
C LEU A 35 -3.70 13.67 20.62
N LEU A 36 -2.52 14.27 20.46
CA LEU A 36 -1.34 13.96 21.28
C LEU A 36 -1.48 14.35 22.75
N LYS A 37 -2.45 15.20 23.12
CA LYS A 37 -2.77 15.49 24.53
C LYS A 37 -3.52 14.33 25.20
N HIS A 38 -4.17 13.48 24.41
CA HIS A 38 -4.99 12.38 24.91
C HIS A 38 -4.27 11.04 24.88
N GLU A 39 -3.41 10.80 23.89
CA GLU A 39 -2.66 9.55 23.78
C GLU A 39 -1.35 9.79 23.02
N ALA A 40 -0.27 9.18 23.48
CA ALA A 40 1.01 9.24 22.80
C ALA A 40 1.02 8.34 21.55
N GLY A 41 1.92 8.62 20.60
CA GLY A 41 2.15 7.73 19.46
C GLY A 41 1.28 7.98 18.22
N PHE A 42 0.44 9.02 18.21
CA PHE A 42 -0.18 9.50 16.97
C PHE A 42 0.91 9.94 15.97
N PRO A 43 0.94 9.39 14.74
CA PRO A 43 2.04 9.60 13.80
C PRO A 43 2.09 11.03 13.26
N ASP A 44 3.29 11.54 13.02
CA ASP A 44 3.50 12.83 12.36
C ASP A 44 2.85 12.87 10.96
N ALA A 45 2.21 13.99 10.64
CA ALA A 45 1.52 14.14 9.36
C ALA A 45 2.47 14.11 8.15
N LYS A 46 3.70 14.66 8.26
CA LYS A 46 4.69 14.57 7.17
C LYS A 46 5.13 13.12 6.99
N ALA A 47 5.30 12.37 8.08
CA ALA A 47 5.56 10.94 8.03
C ALA A 47 4.44 10.17 7.29
N LEU A 48 3.17 10.48 7.58
CA LEU A 48 2.03 9.89 6.86
C LEU A 48 2.02 10.24 5.37
N LEU A 49 2.35 11.49 5.02
CA LEU A 49 2.38 11.93 3.61
C LEU A 49 3.42 11.14 2.79
N MET A 50 4.57 10.81 3.38
CA MET A 50 5.60 9.99 2.71
C MET A 50 5.14 8.54 2.44
N LEU A 51 4.15 8.06 3.18
CA LEU A 51 3.56 6.73 3.01
C LEU A 51 2.45 6.68 1.95
N VAL A 52 2.05 7.83 1.39
CA VAL A 52 1.06 7.85 0.30
C VAL A 52 1.70 7.33 -0.97
N LYS A 53 1.05 6.33 -1.57
CA LYS A 53 1.47 5.70 -2.83
C LYS A 53 0.27 5.57 -3.75
N GLN A 54 0.52 5.28 -5.02
CA GLN A 54 -0.54 4.99 -5.99
C GLN A 54 -0.31 3.71 -6.77
N GLY A 55 -1.39 2.94 -6.97
CA GLY A 55 -1.47 1.86 -7.94
C GLY A 55 -1.78 2.38 -9.34
N LEU A 56 -1.93 1.45 -10.29
CA LEU A 56 -2.33 1.80 -11.65
C LEU A 56 -3.83 2.15 -11.76
N PRO A 57 -4.21 3.07 -12.66
CA PRO A 57 -5.60 3.38 -12.99
C PRO A 57 -6.22 2.31 -13.92
N LYS A 58 -6.00 1.02 -13.62
CA LYS A 58 -6.55 -0.13 -14.36
C LYS A 58 -7.29 -1.04 -13.40
N TYR A 59 -8.45 -1.54 -13.82
CA TYR A 59 -9.32 -2.36 -12.98
C TYR A 59 -8.89 -3.84 -12.96
N GLY A 60 -8.82 -4.41 -11.75
CA GLY A 60 -8.59 -5.84 -11.56
C GLY A 60 -7.32 -6.34 -12.24
N MET A 61 -7.39 -7.52 -12.85
CA MET A 61 -6.24 -8.14 -13.53
C MET A 61 -5.76 -7.38 -14.77
N LEU A 62 -6.51 -6.40 -15.30
CA LEU A 62 -6.00 -5.51 -16.34
C LEU A 62 -4.82 -4.67 -15.84
N GLY A 63 -4.73 -4.44 -14.53
CA GLY A 63 -3.61 -3.78 -13.87
C GLY A 63 -2.46 -4.72 -13.47
N VAL A 64 -2.51 -6.01 -13.83
CA VAL A 64 -1.50 -7.01 -13.42
C VAL A 64 -0.77 -7.59 -14.63
N GLY A 65 0.55 -7.74 -14.55
CA GLY A 65 1.39 -8.34 -15.59
C GLY A 65 2.71 -7.60 -15.84
N GLU A 66 3.41 -8.03 -16.89
CA GLU A 66 4.66 -7.41 -17.35
C GLU A 66 4.47 -5.91 -17.66
N GLY A 67 5.43 -5.09 -17.22
CA GLY A 67 5.40 -3.64 -17.43
C GLY A 67 4.30 -2.89 -16.67
N LYS A 68 3.65 -3.52 -15.68
CA LYS A 68 2.55 -2.93 -14.90
C LYS A 68 2.90 -2.62 -13.45
N ASN A 69 4.19 -2.55 -13.13
CA ASN A 69 4.62 -2.04 -11.84
C ASN A 69 4.12 -0.62 -11.63
N SER A 70 3.82 -0.30 -10.38
CA SER A 70 3.36 1.00 -9.92
C SER A 70 4.09 1.33 -8.63
N GLU A 71 4.13 2.61 -8.27
CA GLU A 71 4.70 3.05 -7.00
C GLU A 71 4.14 2.24 -5.82
N GLY A 72 2.85 1.93 -5.82
CA GLY A 72 2.21 1.12 -4.79
C GLY A 72 2.62 -0.35 -4.78
N SER A 73 2.76 -1.00 -5.94
CA SER A 73 3.16 -2.41 -5.99
C SER A 73 4.61 -2.59 -5.57
N GLU A 74 5.50 -1.73 -6.09
CA GLU A 74 6.92 -1.70 -5.72
C GLU A 74 7.10 -1.43 -4.22
N TRP A 75 6.27 -0.53 -3.67
CA TRP A 75 6.30 -0.25 -2.23
C TRP A 75 5.90 -1.46 -1.39
N ILE A 76 4.90 -2.26 -1.80
CA ILE A 76 4.54 -3.49 -1.10
C ILE A 76 5.72 -4.47 -1.10
N VAL A 77 6.37 -4.67 -2.24
CA VAL A 77 7.55 -5.56 -2.34
C VAL A 77 8.65 -5.07 -1.41
N LYS A 78 8.99 -3.77 -1.48
CA LYS A 78 9.99 -3.13 -0.62
C LYS A 78 9.70 -3.35 0.87
N VAL A 79 8.45 -3.16 1.31
CA VAL A 79 8.07 -3.33 2.72
C VAL A 79 8.17 -4.80 3.15
N LEU A 80 7.85 -5.75 2.27
CA LEU A 80 7.99 -7.18 2.58
C LEU A 80 9.45 -7.60 2.78
N GLU A 81 10.36 -6.98 2.03
CA GLU A 81 11.82 -7.19 2.11
C GLU A 81 12.48 -6.54 3.33
N GLU A 82 11.78 -5.64 4.04
CA GLU A 82 12.30 -5.08 5.29
C GLU A 82 12.55 -6.18 6.33
N LYS A 83 13.65 -6.04 7.08
CA LYS A 83 14.00 -6.90 8.22
C LYS A 83 13.09 -6.62 9.42
N ASP A 84 11.83 -6.97 9.27
CA ASP A 84 10.77 -6.89 10.27
C ASP A 84 10.09 -8.27 10.34
N GLU A 85 10.15 -8.92 11.49
CA GLU A 85 9.58 -10.26 11.70
C GLU A 85 8.05 -10.24 11.78
N ARG A 86 7.45 -9.07 12.01
CA ARG A 86 6.00 -8.94 12.10
C ARG A 86 5.35 -9.18 10.73
N PRO A 87 4.14 -9.75 10.71
CA PRO A 87 3.38 -9.87 9.48
C PRO A 87 3.03 -8.51 8.87
N LEU A 88 2.99 -8.45 7.54
CA LEU A 88 2.43 -7.32 6.82
C LEU A 88 0.94 -7.59 6.53
N TRP A 89 0.09 -6.77 7.12
CA TRP A 89 -1.34 -6.76 6.82
C TRP A 89 -1.63 -5.82 5.64
N ILE A 90 -2.34 -6.34 4.64
CA ILE A 90 -2.85 -5.59 3.50
C ILE A 90 -4.38 -5.58 3.59
N SER A 91 -4.95 -4.43 3.94
CA SER A 91 -6.39 -4.22 3.93
C SER A 91 -6.85 -3.70 2.58
N VAL A 92 -7.77 -4.41 1.93
CA VAL A 92 -8.29 -4.13 0.60
C VAL A 92 -9.65 -3.46 0.71
N TRP A 93 -9.66 -2.13 0.65
CA TRP A 93 -10.90 -1.34 0.72
C TRP A 93 -11.49 -1.00 -0.67
N GLY A 94 -10.88 -1.54 -1.73
CA GLY A 94 -11.26 -1.35 -3.12
C GLY A 94 -10.90 -2.59 -3.95
N GLY A 95 -10.02 -2.44 -4.94
CA GLY A 95 -9.44 -3.55 -5.69
C GLY A 95 -8.12 -4.04 -5.10
N SER A 96 -7.86 -5.34 -5.20
CA SER A 96 -6.62 -5.98 -4.75
C SER A 96 -5.52 -5.99 -5.83
N ASN A 97 -5.73 -5.35 -6.97
CA ASN A 97 -4.84 -5.41 -8.14
C ASN A 97 -3.41 -4.89 -7.86
N THR A 98 -3.24 -3.92 -6.97
CA THR A 98 -1.88 -3.46 -6.58
C THR A 98 -1.12 -4.53 -5.81
N LEU A 99 -1.79 -5.24 -4.89
CA LEU A 99 -1.20 -6.40 -4.22
C LEU A 99 -0.94 -7.53 -5.21
N ALA A 100 -1.89 -7.82 -6.10
CA ALA A 100 -1.73 -8.85 -7.11
C ALA A 100 -0.53 -8.55 -8.04
N GLN A 101 -0.29 -7.28 -8.39
CA GLN A 101 0.91 -6.89 -9.14
C GLN A 101 2.20 -7.10 -8.34
N ALA A 102 2.22 -6.75 -7.04
CA ALA A 102 3.38 -7.02 -6.19
C ALA A 102 3.69 -8.53 -6.11
N LEU A 103 2.66 -9.38 -5.98
CA LEU A 103 2.81 -10.83 -6.01
C LEU A 103 3.28 -11.36 -7.36
N TYR A 104 2.78 -10.76 -8.45
CA TYR A 104 3.25 -11.06 -9.81
C TYR A 104 4.74 -10.76 -9.93
N GLU A 105 5.19 -9.58 -9.53
CA GLU A 105 6.60 -9.17 -9.54
C GLU A 105 7.48 -10.11 -8.71
N ILE A 106 7.08 -10.42 -7.47
CA ILE A 106 7.82 -11.34 -6.60
C ILE A 106 8.02 -12.70 -7.28
N ARG A 107 6.97 -13.26 -7.87
CA ARG A 107 7.03 -14.57 -8.54
C ARG A 107 7.96 -14.57 -9.76
N HIS A 108 8.13 -13.44 -10.45
CA HIS A 108 8.93 -13.37 -11.68
C HIS A 108 10.37 -12.93 -11.43
N THR A 109 10.66 -12.29 -10.30
CA THR A 109 11.97 -11.68 -10.01
C THR A 109 12.72 -12.35 -8.87
N LYS A 110 12.06 -13.16 -8.05
CA LYS A 110 12.66 -13.83 -6.88
C LYS A 110 12.74 -15.34 -7.09
N THR A 111 13.63 -15.99 -6.36
CA THR A 111 13.65 -17.46 -6.30
C THR A 111 12.40 -17.98 -5.59
N ASP A 112 12.03 -19.25 -5.84
CA ASP A 112 10.86 -19.88 -5.18
C ASP A 112 10.95 -19.83 -3.64
N ALA A 113 12.16 -19.99 -3.09
CA ALA A 113 12.40 -19.94 -1.65
C ALA A 113 12.15 -18.53 -1.09
N GLU A 114 12.69 -17.50 -1.73
CA GLU A 114 12.49 -16.10 -1.34
C GLU A 114 11.03 -15.68 -1.49
N ALA A 115 10.40 -16.02 -2.61
CA ALA A 115 8.99 -15.74 -2.85
C ALA A 115 8.11 -16.35 -1.76
N LYS A 116 8.34 -17.62 -1.41
CA LYS A 116 7.63 -18.30 -0.33
C LYS A 116 7.81 -17.60 1.02
N GLN A 117 9.03 -17.16 1.35
CA GLN A 117 9.31 -16.41 2.58
C GLN A 117 8.58 -15.07 2.63
N LEU A 118 8.64 -14.28 1.55
CA LEU A 118 7.96 -12.98 1.47
C LEU A 118 6.44 -13.14 1.56
N ILE A 119 5.86 -14.11 0.84
CA ILE A 119 4.42 -14.36 0.84
C ILE A 119 3.93 -14.86 2.20
N ALA A 120 4.73 -15.68 2.92
CA ALA A 120 4.38 -16.14 4.26
C ALA A 120 4.23 -15.01 5.30
N LYS A 121 4.78 -13.82 5.03
CA LYS A 121 4.59 -12.63 5.88
C LYS A 121 3.26 -11.92 5.64
N LEU A 122 2.59 -12.13 4.50
CA LEU A 122 1.36 -11.42 4.13
C LEU A 122 0.11 -11.96 4.83
N ARG A 123 -0.73 -11.05 5.32
CA ARG A 123 -2.13 -11.28 5.71
C ARG A 123 -3.01 -10.33 4.89
N VAL A 124 -4.11 -10.82 4.34
CA VAL A 124 -5.02 -10.03 3.50
C VAL A 124 -6.38 -9.95 4.17
N TYR A 125 -6.94 -8.74 4.23
CA TYR A 125 -8.28 -8.46 4.77
C TYR A 125 -9.09 -7.65 3.76
#